data_AF-F9DSW3-F1
#
_entry.id   AF-F9DSW3-F1
#
_cell.length_a   1.000
_cell.length_b   1.000
_cell.length_c   1.000
_cell.angle_alpha   90.00
_cell.angle_beta   90.00
_cell.angle_gamma   90.00
#
_symmetry.space_group_name_H-M   'P 1'
#
loop_
_entity.id
_entity.type
_entity.pdbx_description
1 polymer ?
#
loop_
_entity_poly.entity_id
_entity_poly.type
_entity_poly.pdbx_seq_one_letter_code
_entity_poly.pdbx_strand_id
1 'polypeptide(L)'
;MDSLRKKLQKELQQQPDLQIKQSASWGLPVQLVKVPYSTIKRTTMDILMKMILLTIQKLDVTEPKIIADFLAVEPLFVKDLFEKMQRTKMIQQRKGIFELTKIGVEQLQSGVYEHPPEKK
;
A
#
# COMPACT_ATOMS: atom_id res chain seq x y z
N MET A 1 -3.93 37.72 -15.19
CA MET A 1 -2.72 38.43 -14.70
C MET A 1 -2.20 39.44 -15.72
N ASP A 2 -2.17 39.13 -17.02
CA ASP A 2 -1.64 40.06 -18.04
C ASP A 2 -2.48 41.32 -18.26
N SER A 3 -3.80 41.23 -18.11
CA SER A 3 -4.69 42.40 -18.14
C SER A 3 -4.38 43.39 -17.03
N LEU A 4 -4.11 42.90 -15.82
CA LEU A 4 -3.74 43.72 -14.67
C LEU A 4 -2.37 44.38 -14.88
N ARG A 5 -1.39 43.64 -15.42
CA ARG A 5 -0.05 44.19 -15.74
C ARG A 5 -0.14 45.35 -16.73
N LYS A 6 -0.91 45.18 -17.82
CA LYS A 6 -1.10 46.24 -18.83
C LYS A 6 -1.78 47.48 -18.25
N LYS A 7 -2.76 47.29 -17.36
CA LYS A 7 -3.43 48.40 -16.67
C LYS A 7 -2.44 49.17 -15.77
N LEU A 8 -1.67 48.47 -14.94
CA LEU A 8 -0.69 49.08 -14.04
C LEU A 8 0.44 49.79 -14.79
N GLN A 9 0.93 49.21 -15.90
CA GLN A 9 1.92 49.87 -16.75
C GLN A 9 1.39 51.18 -17.35
N LYS A 10 0.13 51.18 -17.80
CA LYS A 10 -0.53 52.36 -18.33
C LYS A 10 -0.73 53.44 -17.28
N GLU A 11 -1.02 53.07 -16.04
CA GLU A 11 -1.14 54.01 -14.90
C GLU A 11 0.23 54.59 -14.52
N LEU A 12 1.29 53.78 -14.47
CA LEU A 12 2.65 54.22 -14.17
C LEU A 12 3.24 55.17 -15.23
N GLN A 13 2.91 54.94 -16.51
CA GLN A 13 3.38 55.79 -17.63
C GLN A 13 2.59 57.08 -17.81
N GLN A 14 1.48 57.28 -17.07
CA GLN A 14 0.77 58.57 -17.06
C GLN A 14 1.55 59.65 -16.30
N GLN A 15 2.53 59.26 -15.48
CA GLN A 15 3.42 60.19 -14.79
C GLN A 15 4.65 60.49 -15.65
N PRO A 16 4.86 61.76 -16.07
CA PRO A 16 5.93 62.12 -17.00
C PRO A 16 7.35 61.88 -16.45
N ASP A 17 7.51 61.84 -15.13
CA ASP A 17 8.80 61.66 -14.46
C ASP A 17 9.20 60.19 -14.29
N LEU A 18 8.33 59.24 -14.67
CA LEU A 18 8.54 57.81 -14.44
C LEU A 18 8.72 57.05 -15.74
N GLN A 19 9.85 56.34 -15.84
CA GLN A 19 10.15 55.46 -16.96
C GLN A 19 10.42 54.04 -16.43
N ILE A 20 9.68 53.06 -16.96
CA ILE A 20 9.92 51.64 -16.67
C ILE A 20 11.18 51.20 -17.43
N LYS A 21 12.30 51.07 -16.72
CA LYS A 21 13.58 50.62 -17.32
C LYS A 21 13.66 49.11 -17.50
N GLN A 22 13.03 48.34 -16.62
CA GLN A 22 13.05 46.88 -16.67
C GLN A 22 11.80 46.28 -16.00
N SER A 23 11.38 45.11 -16.46
CA SER A 23 10.32 44.32 -15.84
C SER A 23 10.75 42.86 -15.80
N ALA A 24 10.51 42.20 -14.66
CA ALA A 24 10.78 40.78 -14.47
C ALA A 24 9.50 40.08 -13.98
N SER A 25 9.34 38.82 -14.37
CA SER A 25 8.22 37.98 -13.95
C SER A 25 8.77 36.70 -13.35
N TRP A 26 8.32 36.36 -12.15
CA TRP A 26 8.64 35.10 -11.49
C TRP A 26 7.37 34.29 -11.31
N GLY A 27 7.44 33.01 -11.67
CA GLY A 27 6.40 32.03 -11.40
C GLY A 27 7.01 30.90 -10.59
N LEU A 28 6.35 30.52 -9.50
CA LEU A 28 6.70 29.30 -8.77
C LEU A 28 6.00 28.13 -9.47
N PRO A 29 6.72 27.09 -9.91
CA PRO A 29 6.08 25.90 -10.45
C PRO A 29 5.35 25.18 -9.33
N VAL A 30 4.03 25.30 -9.29
CA VAL A 30 3.18 24.54 -8.36
C VAL A 30 2.75 23.26 -9.06
N GLN A 31 3.30 22.13 -8.61
CA GLN A 31 2.86 20.81 -9.05
C GLN A 31 1.92 20.22 -8.00
N LEU A 32 0.72 19.82 -8.43
CA LEU A 32 -0.21 19.09 -7.58
C LEU A 32 0.13 17.60 -7.64
N VAL A 33 0.59 17.03 -6.52
CA VAL A 33 0.85 15.60 -6.43
C VAL A 33 -0.33 14.94 -5.73
N LYS A 34 -1.01 14.02 -6.42
CA LYS A 34 -2.00 13.14 -5.81
C LYS A 34 -1.27 11.94 -5.23
N VAL A 35 -1.19 11.86 -3.91
CA VAL A 35 -0.59 10.71 -3.21
C VAL A 35 -1.73 9.77 -2.78
N PRO A 36 -1.94 8.64 -3.47
CA PRO A 36 -2.90 7.65 -2.99
C PRO A 36 -2.37 7.00 -1.71
N TYR A 37 -3.22 6.84 -0.71
CA TYR A 37 -2.92 6.08 0.50
C TYR A 37 -4.07 5.13 0.81
N SER A 38 -3.74 3.99 1.41
CA SER A 38 -4.70 3.02 1.92
C SER A 38 -4.35 2.71 3.37
N THR A 39 -5.35 2.58 4.23
CA THR A 39 -5.15 2.17 5.61
C THR A 39 -4.97 0.66 5.69
N ILE A 40 -4.17 0.22 6.66
CA ILE A 40 -4.00 -1.19 7.03
C ILE A 40 -4.37 -1.35 8.50
N LYS A 41 -4.98 -2.48 8.84
CA LYS A 41 -5.25 -2.87 10.23
C LYS A 41 -4.23 -3.91 10.65
N ARG A 42 -3.70 -3.75 11.85
CA ARG A 42 -2.78 -4.70 12.49
C ARG A 42 -3.53 -5.39 13.62
N THR A 43 -3.59 -6.70 13.59
CA THR A 43 -4.14 -7.52 14.66
C THR A 43 -3.11 -8.57 15.08
N THR A 44 -3.18 -9.03 16.33
CA THR A 44 -2.39 -10.19 16.76
C THR A 44 -2.79 -11.39 15.91
N MET A 45 -1.80 -12.10 15.37
CA MET A 45 -2.03 -13.29 14.57
C MET A 45 -2.65 -14.39 15.45
N ASP A 46 -3.70 -15.03 14.96
CA ASP A 46 -4.26 -16.18 15.67
C ASP A 46 -3.32 -17.39 15.58
N ILE A 47 -3.47 -18.32 16.53
CA ILE A 47 -2.56 -19.47 16.62
C ILE A 47 -2.62 -20.35 15.37
N LEU A 48 -3.78 -20.49 14.74
CA LEU A 48 -3.96 -21.41 13.62
C LEU A 48 -3.33 -20.84 12.35
N MET A 49 -3.48 -19.54 12.10
CA MET A 49 -2.76 -18.82 11.05
C MET A 49 -1.24 -18.96 11.24
N LYS A 50 -0.75 -18.78 12.47
CA LYS A 50 0.67 -18.98 12.77
C LYS A 50 1.14 -20.40 12.47
N MET A 51 0.36 -21.40 12.86
CA MET A 51 0.67 -22.81 12.61
C MET A 51 0.65 -23.15 11.12
N ILE A 52 -0.31 -22.61 10.36
CA ILE A 52 -0.35 -22.76 8.89
C ILE A 52 0.94 -22.20 8.27
N LEU A 53 1.32 -20.97 8.60
CA LEU A 53 2.53 -20.34 8.05
C LEU A 53 3.80 -21.12 8.42
N LEU A 54 3.89 -21.61 9.66
CA LEU A 54 5.00 -22.48 10.10
C LEU A 54 5.04 -23.81 9.35
N THR A 55 3.88 -24.37 9.03
CA THR A 55 3.76 -25.63 8.26
C THR A 55 4.27 -25.39 6.84
N ILE A 56 3.81 -24.32 6.17
CA ILE A 56 4.29 -23.92 4.84
C ILE A 56 5.79 -23.61 4.83
N GLN A 57 6.34 -23.09 5.93
CA GLN A 57 7.78 -22.82 6.04
C GLN A 57 8.63 -24.09 6.10
N LYS A 58 8.08 -25.18 6.65
CA LYS A 58 8.84 -26.39 7.02
C LYS A 58 8.54 -27.59 6.13
N LEU A 59 7.42 -27.59 5.43
CA LEU A 59 6.91 -28.70 4.64
C LEU A 59 6.56 -28.22 3.23
N ASP A 60 6.79 -29.08 2.25
CA ASP A 60 6.37 -28.85 0.87
C ASP A 60 4.85 -29.06 0.76
N VAL A 61 4.09 -27.97 0.91
CA VAL A 61 2.63 -28.00 0.81
C VAL A 61 2.23 -27.77 -0.65
N THR A 62 1.63 -28.77 -1.28
CA THR A 62 1.06 -28.65 -2.64
C THR A 62 -0.42 -28.27 -2.63
N GLU A 63 -1.15 -28.64 -1.57
CA GLU A 63 -2.57 -28.35 -1.41
C GLU A 63 -2.94 -28.01 0.05
N PRO A 64 -3.95 -27.15 0.30
CA PRO A 64 -4.35 -26.77 1.65
C PRO A 64 -4.80 -27.95 2.53
N LYS A 65 -5.27 -29.04 1.90
CA LYS A 65 -5.74 -30.24 2.61
C LYS A 65 -4.64 -30.90 3.43
N ILE A 66 -3.40 -30.89 2.93
CA ILE A 66 -2.22 -31.41 3.65
C ILE A 66 -2.06 -30.73 5.01
N ILE A 67 -2.35 -29.42 5.09
CA ILE A 67 -2.25 -28.66 6.34
C ILE A 67 -3.41 -29.00 7.27
N ALA A 68 -4.62 -29.19 6.74
CA ALA A 68 -5.77 -29.60 7.54
C ALA A 68 -5.54 -30.97 8.19
N ASP A 69 -5.00 -31.92 7.43
CA ASP A 69 -4.64 -33.25 7.91
C ASP A 69 -3.50 -33.19 8.94
N PHE A 70 -2.45 -32.39 8.67
CA PHE A 70 -1.30 -32.23 9.57
C PHE A 70 -1.67 -31.57 10.91
N LEU A 71 -2.55 -30.56 10.87
CA LEU A 71 -2.98 -29.84 12.07
C LEU A 71 -4.21 -30.48 12.74
N ALA A 72 -4.78 -31.54 12.15
CA ALA A 72 -5.99 -32.21 12.60
C ALA A 72 -7.18 -31.24 12.80
N VAL A 73 -7.43 -30.41 11.79
CA VAL A 73 -8.48 -29.38 11.80
C VAL A 73 -9.41 -29.51 10.60
N GLU A 74 -10.60 -28.91 10.70
CA GLU A 74 -11.61 -28.91 9.65
C GLU A 74 -11.07 -28.30 8.33
N PRO A 75 -11.09 -29.04 7.20
CA PRO A 75 -10.54 -28.56 5.93
C PRO A 75 -11.16 -27.25 5.42
N LEU A 76 -12.46 -27.03 5.66
CA LEU A 76 -13.12 -25.78 5.27
C LEU A 76 -12.54 -24.56 6.01
N PHE A 77 -12.13 -24.73 7.27
CA PHE A 77 -11.54 -23.66 8.06
C PHE A 77 -10.14 -23.29 7.54
N VAL A 78 -9.32 -24.29 7.24
CA VAL A 78 -7.99 -24.08 6.65
C VAL A 78 -8.12 -23.38 5.31
N LYS A 79 -9.06 -23.80 4.46
CA LYS A 79 -9.28 -23.19 3.14
C LYS A 79 -9.59 -21.69 3.25
N ASP A 80 -10.47 -21.28 4.15
CA ASP A 80 -10.81 -19.86 4.35
C ASP A 80 -9.59 -19.04 4.80
N LEU A 81 -8.81 -19.55 5.77
CA LEU A 81 -7.59 -18.88 6.21
C LEU A 81 -6.52 -18.84 5.10
N PHE A 82 -6.43 -19.90 4.31
CA PHE A 82 -5.51 -19.99 3.20
C PHE A 82 -5.82 -18.93 2.14
N GLU A 83 -7.10 -18.78 1.78
CA GLU A 83 -7.54 -17.73 0.86
C GLU A 83 -7.26 -16.33 1.42
N LYS A 84 -7.47 -16.10 2.72
CA LYS A 84 -7.14 -14.83 3.38
C LYS A 84 -5.64 -14.52 3.26
N MET A 85 -4.77 -15.48 3.56
CA MET A 85 -3.32 -15.33 3.47
C MET A 85 -2.82 -15.13 2.04
N GLN A 86 -3.47 -15.71 1.04
CA GLN A 86 -3.18 -15.42 -0.37
C GLN A 86 -3.60 -13.99 -0.75
N ARG A 87 -4.78 -13.55 -0.31
CA ARG A 87 -5.28 -12.19 -0.57
C ARG A 87 -4.39 -11.12 0.07
N THR A 88 -3.87 -11.37 1.27
CA THR A 88 -2.89 -10.49 1.94
C THR A 88 -1.45 -10.70 1.47
N LYS A 89 -1.23 -11.57 0.47
CA LYS A 89 0.09 -11.88 -0.11
C LYS A 89 1.10 -12.41 0.91
N MET A 90 0.66 -13.04 1.99
CA MET A 90 1.56 -13.71 2.94
C MET A 90 2.13 -15.01 2.37
N ILE A 91 1.33 -15.69 1.54
CA ILE A 91 1.71 -16.93 0.87
C ILE A 91 1.50 -16.81 -0.63
N GLN A 92 2.31 -17.51 -1.40
CA GLN A 92 2.21 -17.58 -2.86
C GLN A 92 2.45 -19.01 -3.33
N GLN A 93 1.91 -19.37 -4.49
CA GLN A 93 2.22 -20.65 -5.12
C GLN A 93 3.36 -20.47 -6.12
N ARG A 94 4.42 -21.26 -5.99
CA ARG A 94 5.57 -21.28 -6.90
C ARG A 94 5.89 -22.73 -7.24
N LYS A 95 5.95 -23.04 -8.55
CA LYS A 95 6.24 -24.40 -9.06
C LYS A 95 5.34 -25.49 -8.47
N GLY A 96 4.08 -25.16 -8.17
CA GLY A 96 3.11 -26.11 -7.60
C GLY A 96 3.17 -26.28 -6.08
N ILE A 97 4.11 -25.62 -5.39
CA ILE A 97 4.26 -25.65 -3.92
C ILE A 97 3.93 -24.27 -3.36
N PHE A 98 3.33 -24.22 -2.18
CA PHE A 98 3.09 -22.98 -1.46
C PHE A 98 4.33 -22.57 -0.66
N GLU A 99 4.68 -21.29 -0.78
CA GLU A 99 5.82 -20.69 -0.10
C GLU A 99 5.40 -19.38 0.58
N LEU A 100 6.08 -19.05 1.68
CA LEU A 100 5.95 -17.74 2.32
C LEU A 100 6.58 -16.66 1.43
N THR A 101 5.89 -15.53 1.30
CA THR A 101 6.49 -14.31 0.74
C THR A 101 7.33 -13.60 1.82
N LYS A 102 8.05 -12.55 1.43
CA LYS A 102 8.75 -11.68 2.41
C LYS A 102 7.80 -11.13 3.47
N ILE A 103 6.61 -10.68 3.05
CA ILE A 103 5.56 -10.18 3.95
C ILE A 103 5.12 -11.29 4.92
N GLY A 104 4.91 -12.52 4.42
CA GLY A 104 4.53 -13.65 5.26
C GLY A 104 5.57 -13.98 6.32
N VAL A 105 6.86 -13.94 5.98
CA VAL A 105 7.97 -14.16 6.93
C VAL A 105 8.02 -13.07 8.00
N GLU A 106 7.94 -11.80 7.60
CA GLU A 106 7.97 -10.65 8.53
C GLU A 106 6.78 -10.66 9.49
N GLN A 107 5.57 -10.92 8.98
CA GLN A 107 4.36 -11.03 9.79
C GLN A 107 4.38 -12.23 10.73
N LEU A 108 4.90 -13.38 10.27
CA LEU A 108 5.09 -14.56 11.12
C LEU A 108 6.08 -14.29 12.27
N GLN A 109 7.20 -13.62 11.98
CA GLN A 109 8.23 -13.28 12.97
C GLN A 109 7.72 -12.26 14.01
N SER A 110 7.01 -11.23 13.55
CA SER A 110 6.42 -10.21 14.43
C SER A 110 5.17 -10.68 15.19
N GLY A 111 4.53 -11.76 14.73
CA GLY A 111 3.26 -12.24 15.28
C GLY A 111 2.08 -11.31 14.98
N VAL A 112 2.22 -10.42 13.99
CA VAL A 112 1.20 -9.43 13.61
C VAL A 112 0.64 -9.80 12.24
N TYR A 113 -0.67 -9.86 12.14
CA TYR A 113 -1.40 -9.99 10.88
C TYR A 113 -1.81 -8.60 10.38
N GLU A 114 -1.31 -8.22 9.21
CA GLU A 114 -1.69 -6.97 8.55
C GLU A 114 -2.70 -7.25 7.44
N HIS A 115 -3.85 -6.60 7.52
CA HIS A 115 -4.92 -6.77 6.55
C HIS A 115 -5.60 -5.45 6.20
N PRO A 116 -6.21 -5.33 5.01
CA PRO A 116 -7.06 -4.19 4.70
C PRO A 116 -8.21 -4.08 5.71
N PRO A 117 -8.66 -2.88 6.08
CA PRO A 117 -9.85 -2.73 6.92
C PRO A 117 -11.04 -3.39 6.22
N GLU A 118 -11.82 -4.15 6.99
CA GLU A 118 -13.07 -4.70 6.49
C GLU A 118 -13.98 -3.55 6.06
N LYS A 119 -14.50 -3.61 4.83
CA LYS A 119 -15.55 -2.68 4.40
C LYS A 119 -16.79 -3.00 5.24
N LYS A 120 -17.14 -2.09 6.14
CA LYS A 120 -18.43 -2.12 6.84
C LYS A 120 -19.58 -1.89 5.86
#